data_AF-A0A2H0KQW6-F1
#
_entry.id   AF-A0A2H0KQW6-F1
#
_cell.length_a   1.000
_cell.length_b   1.000
_cell.length_c   1.000
_cell.angle_alpha   90.00
_cell.angle_beta   90.00
_cell.angle_gamma   90.00
#
_symmetry.space_group_name_H-M   'P 1'
#
loop_
_entity.id
_entity.type
_entity.pdbx_description
1 polymer ?
#
loop_
_entity_poly.entity_id
_entity_poly.type
_entity_poly.pdbx_seq_one_letter_code
_entity_poly.pdbx_strand_id
1 'polypeptide(L)'
;MFATDLLNREMALSNYHGVNTEIIACGPNAMLEKVAQIADERGIPCQVIMETLMACGVGSCKGCAIPKKSGGYFHLCQDGPALPADLVDWEKLKRPSVIVTEERRVPVEKINMGVVLVGQSGKQLILPSPIILESGCLDEGAVIDGPVDLTYVGAIKSKGLTLEPRAGNPPPRVCETPSGMLNSIGLENVGLTKFISEQLPLRKSLGVEVIVNFSGATVHEFVEMAVKLAEAGVRVMELNLSCPNTEKGGQMFAVSYGDTEEVVAAVHRAVSEAFLLVKLSPMAPNVVDIAQAAAYSGADALSLFNTYLGMKIDLVTRRPAIGNIYGGMSGPEVRPMALRMVHLVCQKVSISVVASTGITCGEDAAEYLIVGAQAVAVGAGIFSNPNAGPEIFHGLRKIVSDYGMSDIKELVGSLIL
;
A
#
# COMPACT_ATOMS: atom_id res chain seq x y z
N MET A 1 2.97 -36.60 -14.08
CA MET A 1 3.41 -37.63 -13.10
C MET A 1 4.03 -36.88 -11.94
N PHE A 2 3.39 -36.93 -10.77
CA PHE A 2 3.86 -36.30 -9.55
C PHE A 2 4.81 -37.24 -8.79
N ALA A 3 5.62 -36.69 -7.87
CA ALA A 3 6.52 -37.49 -7.04
C ALA A 3 5.77 -38.55 -6.20
N THR A 4 4.53 -38.26 -5.79
CA THR A 4 3.65 -39.20 -5.08
C THR A 4 3.18 -40.36 -5.95
N ASP A 5 3.10 -40.18 -7.28
CA ASP A 5 2.77 -41.26 -8.22
C ASP A 5 3.93 -42.25 -8.32
N LEU A 6 5.16 -41.75 -8.33
CA LEU A 6 6.38 -42.56 -8.31
C LEU A 6 6.49 -43.34 -7.00
N LEU A 7 6.21 -42.70 -5.85
CA LEU A 7 6.18 -43.38 -4.56
C LEU A 7 5.17 -44.53 -4.55
N ASN A 8 3.94 -44.28 -5.00
CA ASN A 8 2.91 -45.33 -5.08
C ASN A 8 3.33 -46.48 -6.00
N ARG A 9 3.96 -46.18 -7.13
CA ARG A 9 4.49 -47.18 -8.05
C ARG A 9 5.59 -48.03 -7.40
N GLU A 10 6.54 -47.40 -6.72
CA GLU A 10 7.63 -48.08 -6.04
C GLU A 10 7.10 -48.97 -4.90
N MET A 11 6.18 -48.45 -4.09
CA MET A 11 5.53 -49.22 -3.03
C MET A 11 4.68 -50.39 -3.55
N ALA A 12 4.22 -50.35 -4.80
CA ALA A 12 3.48 -51.44 -5.43
C ALA A 12 4.39 -52.53 -6.03
N LEU A 13 5.64 -52.21 -6.34
CA LEU A 13 6.60 -53.13 -6.96
C LEU A 13 7.46 -53.89 -5.94
N SER A 14 7.43 -53.46 -4.68
CA SER A 14 8.38 -53.85 -3.64
C SER A 14 7.66 -54.39 -2.40
N ASN A 15 8.30 -55.27 -1.63
CA ASN A 15 7.75 -55.85 -0.38
C ASN A 15 7.84 -54.88 0.83
N TYR A 16 7.65 -53.57 0.63
CA TYR A 16 7.72 -52.56 1.68
C TYR A 16 6.42 -52.55 2.48
N HIS A 17 6.37 -53.32 3.57
CA HIS A 17 5.20 -53.42 4.45
C HIS A 17 5.58 -53.33 5.94
N GLY A 18 4.77 -52.59 6.70
CA GLY A 18 4.89 -52.49 8.16
C GLY A 18 6.19 -51.83 8.65
N VAL A 19 6.61 -52.19 9.87
CA VAL A 19 7.69 -51.54 10.64
C VAL A 19 9.12 -51.81 10.14
N ASN A 20 9.30 -52.56 9.05
CA ASN A 20 10.63 -52.82 8.45
C ASN A 20 11.03 -51.76 7.41
N THR A 21 10.21 -50.73 7.23
CA THR A 21 10.43 -49.66 6.26
C THR A 21 10.04 -48.33 6.91
N GLU A 22 10.78 -47.27 6.62
CA GLU A 22 10.45 -45.91 7.03
C GLU A 22 10.50 -45.01 5.80
N ILE A 23 9.51 -44.12 5.67
CA ILE A 23 9.47 -43.12 4.61
C ILE A 23 10.00 -41.81 5.18
N ILE A 24 11.08 -41.29 4.59
CA ILE A 24 11.60 -39.96 4.90
C ILE A 24 11.40 -39.09 3.66
N ALA A 25 10.70 -37.96 3.79
CA ALA A 25 10.38 -37.09 2.67
C ALA A 25 10.67 -35.62 2.96
N CYS A 26 11.11 -34.90 1.94
CA CYS A 26 11.21 -33.43 1.93
C CYS A 26 10.48 -32.88 0.70
N GLY A 27 10.02 -31.64 0.77
CA GLY A 27 9.32 -30.99 -0.34
C GLY A 27 8.19 -30.07 0.10
N PRO A 28 7.34 -29.62 -0.86
CA PRO A 28 6.22 -28.75 -0.54
C PRO A 28 5.22 -29.40 0.41
N ASN A 29 4.63 -28.62 1.33
CA ASN A 29 3.69 -29.13 2.34
C ASN A 29 2.57 -30.00 1.78
N ALA A 30 1.98 -29.63 0.62
CA ALA A 30 0.92 -30.42 -0.01
C ALA A 30 1.41 -31.81 -0.50
N MET A 31 2.66 -31.89 -0.98
CA MET A 31 3.28 -33.18 -1.32
C MET A 31 3.54 -33.99 -0.05
N LEU A 32 4.11 -33.37 0.99
CA LEU A 32 4.42 -34.03 2.26
C LEU A 32 3.16 -34.58 2.95
N GLU A 33 2.06 -33.83 2.94
CA GLU A 33 0.75 -34.30 3.41
C GLU A 33 0.32 -35.55 2.66
N LYS A 34 0.47 -35.57 1.32
CA LYS A 34 0.08 -36.73 0.52
C LYS A 34 0.98 -37.94 0.75
N VAL A 35 2.29 -37.72 0.95
CA VAL A 35 3.22 -38.79 1.37
C VAL A 35 2.82 -39.35 2.73
N ALA A 36 2.49 -38.49 3.69
CA ALA A 36 2.02 -38.89 5.01
C ALA A 36 0.75 -39.77 4.93
N GLN A 37 -0.22 -39.39 4.07
CA GLN A 37 -1.42 -40.21 3.81
C GLN A 37 -1.07 -41.58 3.22
N ILE A 38 -0.19 -41.63 2.21
CA ILE A 38 0.25 -42.89 1.57
C ILE A 38 0.89 -43.83 2.60
N ALA A 39 1.70 -43.27 3.51
CA ALA A 39 2.39 -44.00 4.57
C ALA A 39 1.40 -44.53 5.62
N ASP A 40 0.46 -43.69 6.07
CA ASP A 40 -0.58 -44.03 7.05
C ASP A 40 -1.49 -45.15 6.54
N GLU A 41 -1.96 -45.08 5.29
CA GLU A 41 -2.74 -46.13 4.61
C GLU A 41 -2.06 -47.50 4.61
N ARG A 42 -0.73 -47.54 4.72
CA ARG A 42 0.11 -48.75 4.65
C ARG A 42 0.71 -49.14 6.01
N GLY A 43 0.44 -48.37 7.07
CA GLY A 43 1.03 -48.58 8.39
C GLY A 43 2.57 -48.45 8.39
N ILE A 44 3.12 -47.60 7.53
CA ILE A 44 4.56 -47.35 7.42
C ILE A 44 4.90 -46.05 8.19
N PRO A 45 5.86 -46.05 9.13
CA PRO A 45 6.36 -44.83 9.76
C PRO A 45 6.82 -43.80 8.73
N CYS A 46 6.48 -42.54 8.95
CA CYS A 46 6.86 -41.45 8.05
C CYS A 46 7.43 -40.25 8.82
N GLN A 47 8.61 -39.80 8.39
CA GLN A 47 9.19 -38.52 8.80
C GLN A 47 9.15 -37.53 7.64
N VAL A 48 8.75 -36.30 7.96
CA VAL A 48 8.73 -35.18 7.02
C VAL A 48 9.76 -34.14 7.43
N ILE A 49 10.62 -33.75 6.49
CA ILE A 49 11.57 -32.67 6.64
C ILE A 49 10.88 -31.39 6.19
N MET A 50 10.56 -30.54 7.16
CA MET A 50 9.78 -29.33 6.94
C MET A 50 10.65 -28.08 7.04
N GLU A 51 10.20 -27.01 6.39
CA GLU A 51 10.84 -25.70 6.43
C GLU A 51 9.79 -24.61 6.71
N THR A 52 10.18 -23.58 7.44
CA THR A 52 9.38 -22.37 7.66
C THR A 52 10.30 -21.19 7.97
N LEU A 53 9.78 -19.97 7.93
CA LEU A 53 10.56 -18.77 8.21
C LEU A 53 11.15 -18.83 9.62
N MET A 54 12.47 -18.67 9.71
CA MET A 54 13.20 -18.65 10.97
C MET A 54 13.84 -17.28 11.17
N ALA A 55 13.44 -16.56 12.22
CA ALA A 55 14.07 -15.29 12.56
C ALA A 55 15.35 -15.48 13.37
N CYS A 56 15.28 -16.22 14.48
CA CYS A 56 16.42 -16.35 15.41
C CYS A 56 17.22 -17.65 15.30
N GLY A 57 16.63 -18.73 14.74
CA GLY A 57 17.27 -20.06 14.67
C GLY A 57 17.57 -20.75 16.03
N VAL A 58 17.24 -20.13 17.16
CA VAL A 58 17.57 -20.65 18.51
C VAL A 58 16.36 -20.82 19.44
N GLY A 59 15.14 -20.71 18.90
CA GLY A 59 13.89 -20.91 19.65
C GLY A 59 13.33 -19.67 20.36
N SER A 60 14.09 -18.58 20.46
CA SER A 60 13.66 -17.35 21.16
C SER A 60 12.43 -16.69 20.55
N CYS A 61 12.36 -16.60 19.21
CA CYS A 61 11.24 -15.94 18.52
C CYS A 61 9.98 -16.81 18.40
N LYS A 62 10.12 -18.13 18.55
CA LYS A 62 9.05 -19.13 18.33
C LYS A 62 8.40 -19.11 16.92
N GLY A 63 8.97 -18.36 15.97
CA GLY A 63 8.41 -18.18 14.62
C GLY A 63 8.49 -19.39 13.70
N CYS A 64 9.42 -20.33 13.94
CA CYS A 64 9.55 -21.55 13.14
C CYS A 64 8.51 -22.63 13.52
N ALA A 65 7.26 -22.21 13.70
CA ALA A 65 6.18 -22.99 14.26
C ALA A 65 5.51 -23.91 13.22
N ILE A 66 5.35 -25.19 13.55
CA ILE A 66 4.55 -26.17 12.79
C ILE A 66 3.46 -26.72 13.71
N PRO A 67 2.18 -26.66 13.34
CA PRO A 67 1.08 -27.03 14.24
C PRO A 67 1.07 -28.55 14.51
N LYS A 68 0.81 -28.92 15.77
CA LYS A 68 0.68 -30.31 16.25
C LYS A 68 -0.79 -30.74 16.26
N LYS A 69 -1.09 -31.99 15.91
CA LYS A 69 -2.44 -32.57 16.07
C LYS A 69 -2.91 -32.58 17.52
N SER A 70 -1.99 -32.77 18.47
CA SER A 70 -2.27 -32.74 19.91
C SER A 70 -2.50 -31.34 20.48
N GLY A 71 -2.39 -30.29 19.65
CA GLY A 71 -2.39 -28.90 20.08
C GLY A 71 -0.99 -28.35 20.31
N GLY A 72 -0.85 -27.02 20.21
CA GLY A 72 0.44 -26.34 20.25
C GLY A 72 1.24 -26.50 18.94
N TYR A 73 2.55 -26.29 19.04
CA TYR A 73 3.45 -26.24 17.88
C TYR A 73 4.74 -27.02 18.13
N PHE A 74 5.30 -27.59 17.07
CA PHE A 74 6.73 -27.83 16.96
C PHE A 74 7.43 -26.52 16.63
N HIS A 75 8.65 -26.33 17.12
CA HIS A 75 9.54 -25.27 16.71
C HIS A 75 10.77 -25.90 16.06
N LEU A 76 10.83 -25.88 14.73
CA LEU A 76 11.83 -26.63 13.95
C LEU A 76 13.29 -26.36 14.37
N CYS A 77 13.60 -25.15 14.83
CA CYS A 77 14.95 -24.83 15.32
C CYS A 77 15.31 -25.44 16.69
N GLN A 78 14.33 -25.94 17.45
CA GLN A 78 14.54 -26.62 18.74
C GLN A 78 14.20 -28.11 18.66
N ASP A 79 13.06 -28.44 18.05
CA ASP A 79 12.54 -29.80 17.93
C ASP A 79 13.19 -30.57 16.76
N GLY A 80 13.92 -29.87 15.88
CA GLY A 80 14.52 -30.41 14.67
C GLY A 80 13.60 -30.28 13.43
N PRO A 81 14.17 -30.28 12.22
CA PRO A 81 13.39 -30.13 10.98
C PRO A 81 12.66 -31.40 10.55
N ALA A 82 13.08 -32.57 11.05
CA ALA A 82 12.46 -33.86 10.78
C ALA A 82 11.39 -34.16 11.83
N LEU A 83 10.13 -34.16 11.41
CA LEU A 83 8.98 -34.38 12.28
C LEU A 83 8.26 -35.69 11.93
N PRO A 84 7.73 -36.43 12.91
CA PRO A 84 6.79 -37.52 12.64
C PRO A 84 5.55 -36.98 11.94
N ALA A 85 5.26 -37.50 10.75
CA ALA A 85 4.22 -36.97 9.87
C ALA A 85 2.80 -37.11 10.45
N ASP A 86 2.60 -38.12 11.31
CA ASP A 86 1.35 -38.41 12.01
C ASP A 86 1.04 -37.38 13.10
N LEU A 87 2.05 -36.68 13.64
CA LEU A 87 1.89 -35.66 14.67
C LEU A 87 1.63 -34.25 14.11
N VAL A 88 1.86 -34.04 12.81
CA VAL A 88 1.67 -32.74 12.14
C VAL A 88 0.18 -32.50 11.86
N ASP A 89 -0.32 -31.31 12.21
CA ASP A 89 -1.66 -30.86 11.87
C ASP A 89 -1.67 -30.27 10.45
N TRP A 90 -1.87 -31.16 9.47
CA TRP A 90 -1.85 -30.81 8.05
C TRP A 90 -2.96 -29.83 7.64
N GLU A 91 -4.14 -29.90 8.26
CA GLU A 91 -5.25 -29.00 7.96
C GLU A 91 -4.87 -27.53 8.23
N LYS A 92 -4.18 -27.26 9.35
CA LYS A 92 -3.70 -25.91 9.68
C LYS A 92 -2.54 -25.42 8.81
N LEU A 93 -1.93 -26.30 8.01
CA LEU A 93 -0.86 -25.97 7.08
C LEU A 93 -1.35 -25.78 5.64
N LYS A 94 -2.62 -26.10 5.36
CA LYS A 94 -3.21 -25.88 4.04
C LYS A 94 -3.26 -24.38 3.76
N ARG A 95 -2.52 -23.95 2.74
CA ARG A 95 -2.69 -22.62 2.15
C ARG A 95 -3.85 -22.67 1.17
N PRO A 96 -4.73 -21.65 1.13
CA PRO A 96 -5.64 -21.49 0.01
C PRO A 96 -4.82 -21.55 -1.29
N SER A 97 -5.12 -22.52 -2.15
CA SER A 97 -4.38 -22.69 -3.40
C SER A 97 -4.79 -21.60 -4.38
N VAL A 98 -3.98 -20.55 -4.52
CA VAL A 98 -4.10 -19.55 -5.60
C VAL A 98 -3.40 -20.05 -6.88
N ILE A 99 -3.10 -21.35 -6.98
CA ILE A 99 -2.55 -21.92 -8.21
C ILE A 99 -3.68 -22.02 -9.23
N VAL A 100 -3.85 -20.92 -9.96
CA VAL A 100 -4.66 -20.87 -11.16
C VAL A 100 -3.86 -21.62 -12.23
N THR A 101 -4.43 -22.72 -12.73
CA THR A 101 -3.86 -23.46 -13.87
C THR A 101 -3.73 -22.51 -15.07
N GLU A 102 -2.81 -22.78 -16.00
CA GLU A 102 -2.68 -21.95 -17.22
C GLU A 102 -4.02 -21.75 -17.94
N GLU A 103 -4.89 -22.76 -17.93
CA GLU A 103 -6.24 -22.74 -18.51
C GLU A 103 -7.19 -21.72 -17.87
N ARG A 104 -6.94 -21.31 -16.62
CA ARG A 104 -7.77 -20.35 -15.89
C ARG A 104 -7.17 -18.93 -15.87
N ARG A 105 -5.97 -18.71 -16.43
CA ARG A 105 -5.37 -17.37 -16.52
C ARG A 105 -6.05 -16.55 -17.61
N VAL A 106 -6.30 -15.28 -17.32
CA VAL A 106 -6.81 -14.32 -18.31
C VAL A 106 -5.61 -13.65 -18.99
N PRO A 107 -5.51 -13.60 -20.33
CA PRO A 107 -4.44 -12.87 -21.02
C PRO A 107 -4.34 -11.42 -20.55
N VAL A 108 -3.13 -10.93 -20.23
CA VAL A 108 -2.94 -9.63 -19.55
C VAL A 108 -3.51 -8.43 -20.32
N GLU A 109 -3.59 -8.54 -21.64
CA GLU A 109 -4.12 -7.56 -22.60
C GLU A 109 -5.65 -7.43 -22.52
N LYS A 110 -6.32 -8.45 -21.98
CA LYS A 110 -7.78 -8.45 -21.78
C LYS A 110 -8.19 -7.96 -20.40
N ILE A 111 -7.23 -7.66 -19.52
CA ILE A 111 -7.51 -7.23 -18.15
C ILE A 111 -7.94 -5.78 -18.15
N ASN A 112 -9.12 -5.51 -17.60
CA ASN A 112 -9.58 -4.17 -17.33
C ASN A 112 -8.82 -3.60 -16.11
N MET A 113 -8.06 -2.53 -16.34
CA MET A 113 -7.32 -1.82 -15.30
C MET A 113 -8.02 -0.53 -14.85
N GLY A 114 -9.14 -0.16 -15.45
CA GLY A 114 -9.86 1.07 -15.09
C GLY A 114 -10.53 0.95 -13.73
N VAL A 115 -10.40 2.00 -12.91
CA VAL A 115 -11.04 2.10 -11.59
C VAL A 115 -11.95 3.31 -11.51
N VAL A 116 -12.90 3.27 -10.57
CA VAL A 116 -13.81 4.38 -10.29
C VAL A 116 -13.73 4.68 -8.81
N LEU A 117 -13.31 5.88 -8.45
CA LEU A 117 -13.41 6.38 -7.08
C LEU A 117 -14.79 6.98 -6.89
N VAL A 118 -15.48 6.62 -5.80
CA VAL A 118 -16.87 6.97 -5.53
C VAL A 118 -17.00 7.61 -4.16
N GLY A 119 -17.61 8.80 -4.12
CA GLY A 119 -17.99 9.50 -2.91
C GLY A 119 -19.37 9.11 -2.40
N GLN A 120 -19.69 9.52 -1.16
CA GLN A 120 -20.99 9.19 -0.53
C GLN A 120 -22.20 9.75 -1.29
N SER A 121 -22.02 10.90 -1.96
CA SER A 121 -23.05 11.52 -2.81
C SER A 121 -23.28 10.80 -4.15
N GLY A 122 -22.47 9.78 -4.46
CA GLY A 122 -22.43 9.12 -5.76
C GLY A 122 -21.55 9.82 -6.80
N LYS A 123 -20.89 10.93 -6.46
CA LYS A 123 -19.90 11.58 -7.33
C LYS A 123 -18.77 10.60 -7.65
N GLN A 124 -18.31 10.60 -8.90
CA GLN A 124 -17.33 9.65 -9.40
C GLN A 124 -16.12 10.33 -10.01
N LEU A 125 -14.95 9.74 -9.80
CA LEU A 125 -13.75 9.98 -10.57
C LEU A 125 -13.34 8.68 -11.27
N ILE A 126 -13.38 8.70 -12.61
CA ILE A 126 -13.05 7.53 -13.44
C ILE A 126 -11.60 7.65 -13.85
N LEU A 127 -10.79 6.64 -13.54
CA LEU A 127 -9.38 6.58 -13.89
C LEU A 127 -9.13 5.37 -14.80
N PRO A 128 -8.31 5.51 -15.87
CA PRO A 128 -7.99 4.40 -16.77
C PRO A 128 -7.07 3.33 -16.12
N SER A 129 -6.52 3.65 -14.95
CA SER A 129 -5.56 2.83 -14.19
C SER A 129 -5.66 3.18 -12.70
N PRO A 130 -5.40 2.25 -11.77
CA PRO A 130 -5.37 2.53 -10.33
C PRO A 130 -4.13 3.31 -9.89
N ILE A 131 -3.17 3.58 -10.79
CA ILE A 131 -1.90 4.20 -10.45
C ILE A 131 -2.02 5.71 -10.46
N ILE A 132 -1.74 6.33 -9.32
CA ILE A 132 -1.64 7.77 -9.15
C ILE A 132 -0.19 8.10 -8.78
N LEU A 133 0.36 9.21 -9.27
CA LEU A 133 1.67 9.68 -8.82
C LEU A 133 1.50 10.77 -7.75
N GLU A 134 2.22 10.60 -6.63
CA GLU A 134 1.95 11.29 -5.38
C GLU A 134 2.43 12.75 -5.34
N SER A 135 1.73 13.56 -4.54
CA SER A 135 2.05 14.98 -4.37
C SER A 135 3.43 15.17 -3.77
N GLY A 136 4.18 16.16 -4.30
CA GLY A 136 5.52 16.51 -3.79
C GLY A 136 6.65 15.66 -4.35
N CYS A 137 6.33 14.62 -5.14
CA CYS A 137 7.31 13.78 -5.82
C CYS A 137 7.47 14.13 -7.32
N LEU A 138 6.61 15.01 -7.84
CA LEU A 138 6.57 15.41 -9.24
C LEU A 138 6.52 16.93 -9.35
N ASP A 139 7.62 17.55 -9.73
CA ASP A 139 7.62 18.93 -10.18
C ASP A 139 7.44 19.02 -11.69
N GLU A 140 7.41 20.24 -12.23
CA GLU A 140 7.24 20.47 -13.67
C GLU A 140 8.39 19.88 -14.49
N GLY A 141 9.63 20.07 -14.01
CA GLY A 141 10.83 19.54 -14.65
C GLY A 141 10.88 18.02 -14.68
N ALA A 142 10.19 17.32 -13.77
CA ALA A 142 10.12 15.87 -13.76
C ALA A 142 9.12 15.28 -14.78
N VAL A 143 8.01 15.96 -15.07
CA VAL A 143 6.89 15.38 -15.86
C VAL A 143 6.64 16.06 -17.21
N ILE A 144 7.09 17.29 -17.43
CA ILE A 144 6.93 17.98 -18.72
C ILE A 144 8.16 17.73 -19.58
N ASP A 145 9.35 18.03 -19.04
CA ASP A 145 10.63 17.90 -19.74
C ASP A 145 11.52 16.80 -19.11
N GLY A 146 10.95 16.00 -18.21
CA GLY A 146 11.70 15.12 -17.33
C GLY A 146 11.58 13.64 -17.67
N PRO A 147 12.25 12.80 -16.86
CA PRO A 147 12.37 11.37 -17.12
C PRO A 147 11.16 10.54 -16.69
N VAL A 148 10.13 11.14 -16.07
CA VAL A 148 9.00 10.38 -15.52
C VAL A 148 8.04 9.98 -16.65
N ASP A 149 7.86 8.68 -16.81
CA ASP A 149 6.91 8.12 -17.78
C ASP A 149 5.50 8.10 -17.20
N LEU A 150 4.57 8.78 -17.88
CA LEU A 150 3.16 8.86 -17.50
C LEU A 150 2.30 7.79 -18.20
N THR A 151 2.90 6.92 -19.01
CA THR A 151 2.19 5.81 -19.65
C THR A 151 1.53 4.92 -18.60
N TYR A 152 0.25 4.60 -18.81
CA TYR A 152 -0.57 3.81 -17.88
C TYR A 152 -0.81 4.43 -16.49
N VAL A 153 -0.44 5.69 -16.27
CA VAL A 153 -0.79 6.44 -15.06
C VAL A 153 -2.23 6.94 -15.16
N GLY A 154 -3.02 6.71 -14.11
CA GLY A 154 -4.41 7.15 -14.03
C GLY A 154 -4.55 8.64 -13.69
N ALA A 155 -3.74 9.15 -12.76
CA ALA A 155 -3.69 10.57 -12.40
C ALA A 155 -2.33 10.99 -11.83
N ILE A 156 -2.07 12.30 -11.83
CA ILE A 156 -0.94 12.90 -11.11
C ILE A 156 -1.43 13.91 -10.08
N LYS A 157 -0.75 14.01 -8.95
CA LYS A 157 -1.02 15.04 -7.94
C LYS A 157 0.00 16.18 -8.08
N SER A 158 -0.47 17.43 -8.05
CA SER A 158 0.43 18.59 -8.02
C SER A 158 1.27 18.58 -6.73
N LYS A 159 2.38 19.34 -6.73
CA LYS A 159 3.03 19.73 -5.46
C LYS A 159 2.02 20.45 -4.58
N GLY A 160 2.10 20.23 -3.26
CA GLY A 160 1.21 20.89 -2.30
C GLY A 160 1.36 22.40 -2.33
N LEU A 161 0.27 23.07 -2.67
CA LEU A 161 0.19 24.53 -2.79
C LEU A 161 -0.21 25.17 -1.47
N THR A 162 0.23 26.41 -1.28
CA THR A 162 -0.31 27.32 -0.27
C THR A 162 -0.85 28.57 -0.95
N LEU A 163 -1.64 29.38 -0.25
CA LEU A 163 -2.20 30.60 -0.82
C LEU A 163 -1.09 31.51 -1.35
N GLU A 164 -0.14 31.82 -0.47
CA GLU A 164 1.07 32.57 -0.78
C GLU A 164 2.26 31.65 -1.08
N PRO A 165 3.28 32.11 -1.82
CA PRO A 165 4.51 31.34 -2.07
C PRO A 165 5.27 30.99 -0.79
N ARG A 166 5.97 29.85 -0.81
CA ARG A 166 6.82 29.41 0.30
C ARG A 166 8.20 29.01 -0.19
N ALA A 167 9.23 29.48 0.51
CA ALA A 167 10.62 29.12 0.23
C ALA A 167 11.02 27.71 0.72
N GLY A 168 10.22 27.11 1.61
CA GLY A 168 10.53 25.84 2.26
C GLY A 168 11.48 25.95 3.47
N ASN A 169 11.83 24.82 4.06
CA ASN A 169 12.68 24.74 5.25
C ASN A 169 14.18 24.89 4.91
N PRO A 170 15.09 25.14 5.86
CA PRO A 170 16.53 25.15 5.58
C PRO A 170 17.08 23.76 5.15
N PRO A 171 18.07 23.69 4.24
CA PRO A 171 18.75 22.45 3.88
C PRO A 171 19.72 21.97 4.98
N PRO A 172 20.12 20.67 5.00
CA PRO A 172 19.67 19.58 4.11
C PRO A 172 18.20 19.24 4.34
N ARG A 173 17.43 19.09 3.26
CA ARG A 173 15.98 18.83 3.32
C ARG A 173 15.63 17.35 3.21
N VAL A 174 16.58 16.50 2.85
CA VAL A 174 16.37 15.06 2.68
C VAL A 174 17.55 14.28 3.23
N CYS A 175 17.30 13.07 3.68
CA CYS A 175 18.35 12.08 3.93
C CYS A 175 17.79 10.66 3.80
N GLU A 176 18.61 9.71 3.39
CA GLU A 176 18.24 8.29 3.32
C GLU A 176 18.06 7.66 4.70
N THR A 177 17.13 6.73 4.83
CA THR A 177 16.90 5.84 5.98
C THR A 177 16.91 4.38 5.49
N PRO A 178 17.03 3.37 6.38
CA PRO A 178 16.96 1.98 5.95
C PRO A 178 15.67 1.70 5.17
N SER A 179 15.78 1.38 3.88
CA SER A 179 14.63 1.12 3.00
C SER A 179 13.65 2.31 2.89
N GLY A 180 14.14 3.54 3.00
CA GLY A 180 13.31 4.73 2.88
C GLY A 180 14.09 6.04 2.87
N MET A 181 13.38 7.14 3.16
CA MET A 181 13.98 8.46 3.31
C MET A 181 13.20 9.35 4.27
N LEU A 182 13.90 10.31 4.87
CA LEU A 182 13.32 11.48 5.53
C LEU A 182 13.29 12.66 4.57
N ASN A 183 12.21 13.45 4.65
CA ASN A 183 12.13 14.76 4.00
C ASN A 183 11.59 15.84 4.94
N SER A 184 12.10 17.05 4.79
CA SER A 184 11.59 18.26 5.44
C SER A 184 11.65 19.39 4.43
N ILE A 185 10.79 19.32 3.42
CA ILE A 185 10.75 20.33 2.35
C ILE A 185 10.18 21.66 2.86
N GLY A 186 9.18 21.63 3.75
CA GLY A 186 8.52 22.84 4.27
C GLY A 186 7.48 23.44 3.33
N LEU A 187 6.89 22.61 2.45
CA LEU A 187 5.93 23.01 1.42
C LEU A 187 6.47 24.12 0.49
N GLU A 188 7.71 24.01 0.02
CA GLU A 188 8.24 24.95 -0.97
C GLU A 188 7.36 24.95 -2.23
N ASN A 189 6.75 26.08 -2.57
CA ASN A 189 5.84 26.19 -3.71
C ASN A 189 5.72 27.65 -4.21
N VAL A 190 5.19 27.80 -5.42
CA VAL A 190 5.08 29.08 -6.13
C VAL A 190 3.88 29.94 -5.71
N GLY A 191 3.05 29.47 -4.78
CA GLY A 191 1.79 30.10 -4.41
C GLY A 191 0.67 29.81 -5.41
N LEU A 192 -0.58 30.04 -4.98
CA LEU A 192 -1.76 29.65 -5.75
C LEU A 192 -1.90 30.44 -7.05
N THR A 193 -1.68 31.76 -7.01
CA THR A 193 -1.85 32.65 -8.16
C THR A 193 -0.95 32.22 -9.32
N LYS A 194 0.35 32.03 -9.05
CA LYS A 194 1.32 31.62 -10.07
C LYS A 194 1.07 30.20 -10.57
N PHE A 195 0.65 29.29 -9.68
CA PHE A 195 0.25 27.95 -10.09
C PHE A 195 -0.89 27.99 -11.11
N ILE A 196 -1.96 28.74 -10.83
CA ILE A 196 -3.13 28.85 -11.72
C ILE A 196 -2.74 29.43 -13.08
N SER A 197 -1.94 30.51 -13.10
CA SER A 197 -1.62 31.22 -14.33
C SER A 197 -0.57 30.52 -15.20
N GLU A 198 0.39 29.81 -14.59
CA GLU A 198 1.56 29.28 -15.31
C GLU A 198 1.61 27.74 -15.30
N GLN A 199 1.39 27.10 -14.15
CA GLN A 199 1.65 25.67 -13.98
C GLN A 199 0.46 24.79 -14.36
N LEU A 200 -0.75 25.21 -14.01
CA LEU A 200 -1.98 24.45 -14.25
C LEU A 200 -2.23 24.18 -15.76
N PRO A 201 -2.05 25.15 -16.68
CA PRO A 201 -2.22 24.90 -18.11
C PRO A 201 -1.26 23.82 -18.65
N LEU A 202 0.01 23.86 -18.23
CA LEU A 202 1.02 22.89 -18.63
C LEU A 202 0.67 21.47 -18.15
N ARG A 203 0.13 21.34 -16.94
CA ARG A 203 -0.31 20.05 -16.40
C ARG A 203 -1.52 19.50 -17.15
N LYS A 204 -2.49 20.37 -17.47
CA LYS A 204 -3.65 20.00 -18.27
C LYS A 204 -3.27 19.52 -19.69
N SER A 205 -2.14 19.98 -20.25
CA SER A 205 -1.67 19.50 -21.55
C SER A 205 -1.03 18.10 -21.55
N LEU A 206 -0.78 17.50 -20.38
CA LEU A 206 -0.16 16.17 -20.28
C LEU A 206 -1.12 15.02 -20.67
N GLY A 207 -2.42 15.29 -20.82
CA GLY A 207 -3.41 14.27 -21.17
C GLY A 207 -3.71 13.25 -20.06
N VAL A 208 -3.26 13.53 -18.82
CA VAL A 208 -3.51 12.73 -17.61
C VAL A 208 -4.31 13.56 -16.61
N GLU A 209 -5.18 12.94 -15.82
CA GLU A 209 -5.98 13.62 -14.81
C GLU A 209 -5.07 14.31 -13.77
N VAL A 210 -5.39 15.55 -13.40
CA VAL A 210 -4.57 16.38 -12.49
C VAL A 210 -5.34 16.65 -11.21
N ILE A 211 -4.90 16.03 -10.12
CA ILE A 211 -5.41 16.26 -8.78
C ILE A 211 -4.61 17.40 -8.14
N VAL A 212 -5.24 18.53 -7.86
CA VAL A 212 -4.52 19.67 -7.25
C VAL A 212 -4.45 19.51 -5.74
N ASN A 213 -3.25 19.26 -5.21
CA ASN A 213 -2.99 19.19 -3.78
C ASN A 213 -2.75 20.59 -3.20
N PHE A 214 -3.40 20.91 -2.08
CA PHE A 214 -3.21 22.18 -1.41
C PHE A 214 -3.39 22.09 0.11
N SER A 215 -2.82 23.07 0.82
CA SER A 215 -2.88 23.20 2.27
C SER A 215 -3.07 24.65 2.68
N GLY A 216 -4.14 24.93 3.42
CA GLY A 216 -4.30 26.18 4.16
C GLY A 216 -3.69 26.08 5.57
N ALA A 217 -3.37 27.22 6.17
CA ALA A 217 -3.04 27.34 7.58
C ALA A 217 -4.29 27.50 8.47
N THR A 218 -5.39 27.97 7.87
CA THR A 218 -6.70 28.19 8.51
C THR A 218 -7.83 27.62 7.63
N VAL A 219 -9.02 27.41 8.22
CA VAL A 219 -10.21 26.97 7.45
C VAL A 219 -10.55 27.96 6.33
N HIS A 220 -10.42 29.27 6.60
CA HIS A 220 -10.64 30.31 5.60
C HIS A 220 -9.69 30.16 4.41
N GLU A 221 -8.40 29.96 4.64
CA GLU A 221 -7.43 29.75 3.57
C GLU A 221 -7.78 28.51 2.72
N PHE A 222 -8.18 27.41 3.36
CA PHE A 222 -8.62 26.22 2.62
C PHE A 222 -9.80 26.53 1.70
N VAL A 223 -10.82 27.24 2.20
CA VAL A 223 -12.00 27.62 1.41
C VAL A 223 -11.62 28.57 0.27
N GLU A 224 -10.84 29.61 0.55
CA GLU A 224 -10.41 30.58 -0.45
C GLU A 224 -9.63 29.92 -1.59
N MET A 225 -8.69 29.03 -1.24
CA MET A 225 -7.90 28.30 -2.22
C MET A 225 -8.78 27.39 -3.07
N ALA A 226 -9.70 26.65 -2.46
CA ALA A 226 -10.61 25.75 -3.18
C ALA A 226 -11.50 26.52 -4.17
N VAL A 227 -12.07 27.66 -3.77
CA VAL A 227 -12.90 28.51 -4.65
C VAL A 227 -12.09 29.01 -5.85
N LYS A 228 -10.91 29.58 -5.62
CA LYS A 228 -10.02 30.05 -6.71
C LYS A 228 -9.62 28.94 -7.67
N LEU A 229 -9.36 27.73 -7.16
CA LEU A 229 -9.08 26.55 -7.99
C LEU A 229 -10.30 26.13 -8.81
N ALA A 230 -11.49 26.12 -8.22
CA ALA A 230 -12.73 25.79 -8.91
C ALA A 230 -13.04 26.80 -10.03
N GLU A 231 -12.86 28.10 -9.78
CA GLU A 231 -12.98 29.18 -10.77
C GLU A 231 -11.97 29.03 -11.92
N ALA A 232 -10.76 28.55 -11.63
CA ALA A 232 -9.76 28.18 -12.64
C ALA A 232 -10.06 26.85 -13.37
N GLY A 233 -11.22 26.24 -13.10
CA GLY A 233 -11.68 25.02 -13.75
C GLY A 233 -10.96 23.76 -13.27
N VAL A 234 -10.48 23.73 -12.03
CA VAL A 234 -10.03 22.50 -11.36
C VAL A 234 -11.25 21.77 -10.81
N ARG A 235 -11.37 20.48 -11.13
CA ARG A 235 -12.52 19.65 -10.74
C ARG A 235 -12.16 18.52 -9.78
N VAL A 236 -10.88 18.21 -9.62
CA VAL A 236 -10.40 17.21 -8.66
C VAL A 236 -9.35 17.85 -7.78
N MET A 237 -9.60 17.84 -6.47
CA MET A 237 -8.76 18.53 -5.50
C MET A 237 -8.40 17.61 -4.34
N GLU A 238 -7.22 17.78 -3.77
CA GLU A 238 -6.78 17.05 -2.58
C GLU A 238 -6.43 18.02 -1.45
N LEU A 239 -7.20 17.95 -0.37
CA LEU A 239 -6.96 18.71 0.86
C LEU A 239 -5.88 18.00 1.68
N ASN A 240 -4.73 18.64 1.86
CA ASN A 240 -3.66 18.13 2.72
C ASN A 240 -3.82 18.62 4.16
N LEU A 241 -4.46 17.81 5.00
CA LEU A 241 -4.76 18.15 6.39
C LEU A 241 -3.63 17.81 7.38
N SER A 242 -2.46 17.39 6.88
CA SER A 242 -1.29 17.02 7.70
C SER A 242 -0.39 18.21 8.05
N CYS A 243 -0.79 19.43 7.73
CA CYS A 243 -0.01 20.64 7.98
C CYS A 243 -0.43 21.30 9.30
N PRO A 244 0.47 22.03 9.98
CA PRO A 244 0.17 22.69 11.24
C PRO A 244 -0.87 23.82 11.06
N ASN A 245 -1.96 23.74 11.82
CA ASN A 245 -2.99 24.78 11.97
C ASN A 245 -2.45 25.90 12.86
N THR A 246 -2.30 27.10 12.31
CA THR A 246 -1.75 28.25 13.04
C THR A 246 -2.70 28.82 14.09
N GLU A 247 -4.02 28.68 13.91
CA GLU A 247 -5.05 29.13 14.87
C GLU A 247 -5.08 28.27 16.13
N LYS A 248 -4.63 27.02 16.04
CA LYS A 248 -4.55 26.08 17.17
C LYS A 248 -3.11 25.78 17.60
N GLY A 249 -2.23 26.76 17.50
CA GLY A 249 -0.86 26.67 18.01
C GLY A 249 0.02 25.65 17.29
N GLY A 250 -0.29 25.31 16.04
CA GLY A 250 0.49 24.43 15.17
C GLY A 250 0.04 22.96 15.15
N GLN A 251 -1.09 22.60 15.75
CA GLN A 251 -1.64 21.23 15.66
C GLN A 251 -2.17 20.92 14.26
N MET A 252 -2.07 19.68 13.79
CA MET A 252 -2.61 19.31 12.46
C MET A 252 -4.14 19.26 12.46
N PHE A 253 -4.80 19.60 11.34
CA PHE A 253 -6.25 19.42 11.21
C PHE A 253 -6.64 17.93 11.32
N ALA A 254 -5.79 17.03 10.78
CA ALA A 254 -6.00 15.59 10.76
C ALA A 254 -5.66 14.85 12.08
N VAL A 255 -5.72 15.50 13.24
CA VAL A 255 -5.55 14.82 14.55
C VAL A 255 -6.76 14.90 15.48
N SER A 256 -7.81 15.62 15.08
CA SER A 256 -9.06 15.77 15.82
C SER A 256 -10.25 15.58 14.87
N TYR A 257 -11.27 14.86 15.33
CA TYR A 257 -12.51 14.64 14.58
C TYR A 257 -13.15 15.98 14.19
N GLY A 258 -13.37 16.86 15.18
CA GLY A 258 -14.05 18.14 14.96
C GLY A 258 -13.29 19.08 14.03
N ASP A 259 -11.96 19.10 14.11
CA ASP A 259 -11.11 19.96 13.27
C ASP A 259 -11.12 19.49 11.81
N THR A 260 -11.13 18.17 11.62
CA THR A 260 -11.28 17.55 10.29
C THR A 260 -12.67 17.81 9.73
N GLU A 261 -13.72 17.66 10.54
CA GLU A 261 -15.09 17.93 10.13
C GLU A 261 -15.28 19.38 9.70
N GLU A 262 -14.81 20.32 10.51
CA GLU A 262 -14.94 21.75 10.26
C GLU A 262 -14.35 22.15 8.91
N VAL A 263 -13.08 21.78 8.66
CA VAL A 263 -12.39 22.18 7.42
C VAL A 263 -12.97 21.48 6.19
N VAL A 264 -13.25 20.17 6.27
CA VAL A 264 -13.76 19.41 5.12
C VAL A 264 -15.17 19.88 4.76
N ALA A 265 -16.05 20.06 5.76
CA ALA A 265 -17.40 20.53 5.51
C ALA A 265 -17.44 21.96 4.96
N ALA A 266 -16.54 22.84 5.43
CA ALA A 266 -16.44 24.20 4.91
C ALA A 266 -16.03 24.22 3.43
N VAL A 267 -15.01 23.45 3.05
CA VAL A 267 -14.57 23.35 1.65
C VAL A 267 -15.63 22.67 0.78
N HIS A 268 -16.21 21.56 1.23
CA HIS A 268 -17.26 20.86 0.50
C HIS A 268 -18.45 21.79 0.16
N ARG A 269 -18.90 22.61 1.12
CA ARG A 269 -19.98 23.58 0.86
C ARG A 269 -19.59 24.66 -0.14
N ALA A 270 -18.32 25.08 -0.15
CA ALA A 270 -17.85 26.14 -1.05
C ALA A 270 -17.66 25.66 -2.50
N VAL A 271 -17.35 24.38 -2.71
CA VAL A 271 -17.06 23.79 -4.02
C VAL A 271 -17.75 22.43 -4.23
N SER A 272 -19.07 22.36 -4.04
CA SER A 272 -19.86 21.12 -4.08
C SER A 272 -19.66 20.25 -5.33
N GLU A 273 -19.40 20.89 -6.47
CA GLU A 273 -19.22 20.24 -7.76
C GLU A 273 -17.83 19.60 -7.95
N ALA A 274 -16.83 20.00 -7.16
CA ALA A 274 -15.48 19.44 -7.24
C ALA A 274 -15.40 18.09 -6.53
N PHE A 275 -14.68 17.12 -7.09
CA PHE A 275 -14.37 15.85 -6.43
C PHE A 275 -13.26 16.08 -5.40
N LEU A 276 -13.57 15.86 -4.12
CA LEU A 276 -12.66 16.18 -3.01
C LEU A 276 -12.01 14.93 -2.42
N LEU A 277 -10.69 14.83 -2.58
CA LEU A 277 -9.85 13.92 -1.82
C LEU A 277 -9.39 14.59 -0.52
N VAL A 278 -9.37 13.83 0.58
CA VAL A 278 -8.81 14.31 1.85
C VAL A 278 -7.62 13.46 2.25
N LYS A 279 -6.43 14.08 2.32
CA LYS A 279 -5.17 13.40 2.65
C LYS A 279 -4.91 13.43 4.14
N LEU A 280 -4.87 12.24 4.75
CA LEU A 280 -4.77 12.07 6.20
C LEU A 280 -3.33 11.79 6.66
N SER A 281 -3.08 12.13 7.92
CA SER A 281 -1.80 11.88 8.58
C SER A 281 -1.80 10.50 9.24
N PRO A 282 -0.71 9.72 9.13
CA PRO A 282 -0.57 8.48 9.90
C PRO A 282 -0.31 8.76 11.40
N MET A 283 -0.09 10.02 11.77
CA MET A 283 0.14 10.46 13.15
C MET A 283 -1.17 10.76 13.92
N ALA A 284 -2.33 10.56 13.30
CA ALA A 284 -3.61 10.66 13.97
C ALA A 284 -3.72 9.65 15.13
N PRO A 285 -4.15 10.05 16.35
CA PRO A 285 -4.31 9.12 17.48
C PRO A 285 -5.24 7.94 17.17
N ASN A 286 -6.33 8.21 16.45
CA ASN A 286 -7.19 7.20 15.86
C ASN A 286 -7.53 7.57 14.42
N VAL A 287 -6.84 6.91 13.49
CA VAL A 287 -6.98 7.15 12.05
C VAL A 287 -8.38 6.84 11.51
N VAL A 288 -9.09 5.89 12.12
CA VAL A 288 -10.45 5.51 11.71
C VAL A 288 -11.42 6.66 12.00
N ASP A 289 -11.32 7.26 13.18
CA ASP A 289 -12.20 8.37 13.57
C ASP A 289 -12.02 9.56 12.63
N ILE A 290 -10.77 9.91 12.29
CA ILE A 290 -10.47 11.00 11.36
C ILE A 290 -10.95 10.70 9.94
N ALA A 291 -10.80 9.44 9.48
CA ALA A 291 -11.32 9.01 8.20
C ALA A 291 -12.85 9.10 8.12
N GLN A 292 -13.54 8.72 9.20
CA GLN A 292 -14.99 8.84 9.30
C GLN A 292 -15.42 10.31 9.36
N ALA A 293 -14.69 11.18 10.07
CA ALA A 293 -14.95 12.62 10.08
C ALA A 293 -14.88 13.21 8.67
N ALA A 294 -13.79 12.93 7.94
CA ALA A 294 -13.62 13.42 6.57
C ALA A 294 -14.73 12.90 5.64
N ALA A 295 -15.06 11.61 5.71
CA ALA A 295 -16.12 11.02 4.90
C ALA A 295 -17.49 11.65 5.19
N TYR A 296 -17.87 11.75 6.47
CA TYR A 296 -19.12 12.37 6.91
C TYR A 296 -19.25 13.83 6.46
N SER A 297 -18.12 14.53 6.36
CA SER A 297 -18.07 15.96 6.08
C SER A 297 -18.05 16.32 4.60
N GLY A 298 -18.14 15.32 3.71
CA GLY A 298 -18.26 15.54 2.26
C GLY A 298 -16.98 15.28 1.46
N ALA A 299 -16.02 14.53 2.01
CA ALA A 299 -14.95 13.95 1.20
C ALA A 299 -15.54 12.92 0.21
N ASP A 300 -15.12 12.98 -1.05
CA ASP A 300 -15.50 12.01 -2.07
C ASP A 300 -14.53 10.81 -2.10
N ALA A 301 -13.29 11.00 -1.67
CA ALA A 301 -12.35 9.91 -1.39
C ALA A 301 -11.32 10.30 -0.31
N LEU A 302 -10.64 9.30 0.24
CA LEU A 302 -9.53 9.51 1.17
C LEU A 302 -8.19 9.21 0.49
N SER A 303 -7.15 9.97 0.83
CA SER A 303 -5.77 9.64 0.46
C SER A 303 -4.98 9.27 1.73
N LEU A 304 -4.58 8.02 1.85
CA LEU A 304 -3.96 7.44 3.04
C LEU A 304 -2.57 6.89 2.69
N PHE A 305 -1.45 7.50 3.06
CA PHE A 305 -1.24 8.54 4.07
C PHE A 305 -0.26 9.61 3.60
N ASN A 306 -0.15 10.67 4.39
CA ASN A 306 1.07 11.46 4.42
C ASN A 306 2.20 10.68 5.14
N THR A 307 3.36 11.31 5.31
CA THR A 307 4.56 10.70 5.89
C THR A 307 4.49 10.54 7.41
N TYR A 308 5.23 9.57 7.96
CA TYR A 308 5.42 9.40 9.41
C TYR A 308 6.47 10.37 9.93
N LEU A 309 6.44 10.76 11.20
CA LEU A 309 7.49 11.61 11.75
C LEU A 309 8.70 10.78 12.20
N GLY A 310 9.89 11.14 11.74
CA GLY A 310 11.15 10.48 12.09
C GLY A 310 12.32 11.45 12.25
N MET A 311 13.46 10.91 12.67
CA MET A 311 14.73 11.62 12.78
C MET A 311 15.91 10.72 12.43
N LYS A 312 16.99 11.32 11.93
CA LYS A 312 18.28 10.67 11.73
C LYS A 312 19.37 11.55 12.33
N ILE A 313 20.35 10.93 12.99
CA ILE A 313 21.49 11.64 13.58
C ILE A 313 22.73 11.41 12.72
N ASP A 314 23.40 12.50 12.38
CA ASP A 314 24.77 12.45 11.87
C ASP A 314 25.72 12.13 13.03
N LEU A 315 26.44 11.00 12.94
CA LEU A 315 27.26 10.49 14.04
C LEU A 315 28.54 11.31 14.28
N VAL A 316 29.04 12.01 13.25
CA VAL A 316 30.26 12.81 13.34
C VAL A 316 29.96 14.10 14.10
N THR A 317 28.90 14.79 13.72
CA THR A 317 28.50 16.08 14.29
C THR A 317 27.60 15.94 15.50
N ARG A 318 26.97 14.77 15.70
CA ARG A 318 25.91 14.49 16.69
C ARG A 318 24.69 15.41 16.55
N ARG A 319 24.45 15.90 15.33
CA ARG A 319 23.32 16.77 14.99
C ARG A 319 22.29 16.01 14.15
N PRO A 320 21.06 16.52 14.05
CA PRO A 320 20.10 16.00 13.08
C PRO A 320 20.67 16.04 11.65
N ALA A 321 20.42 14.98 10.89
CA ALA A 321 20.90 14.85 9.51
C ALA A 321 20.15 15.76 8.51
N ILE A 322 19.04 16.34 8.94
CA ILE A 322 18.23 17.31 8.18
C ILE A 322 18.05 18.60 8.99
N GLY A 323 17.87 19.72 8.29
CA GLY A 323 17.85 21.06 8.88
C GLY A 323 16.72 21.31 9.89
N ASN A 324 15.60 20.60 9.78
CA ASN A 324 14.40 20.80 10.61
C ASN A 324 14.27 19.83 11.79
N ILE A 325 15.36 19.17 12.20
CA ILE A 325 15.43 18.17 13.30
C ILE A 325 14.65 16.88 12.99
N TYR A 326 13.36 17.01 12.73
CA TYR A 326 12.43 15.95 12.36
C TYR A 326 12.01 16.11 10.90
N GLY A 327 11.64 14.99 10.28
CA GLY A 327 11.18 14.94 8.91
C GLY A 327 10.15 13.85 8.68
N GLY A 328 9.46 13.96 7.55
CA GLY A 328 8.56 12.97 7.02
C GLY A 328 9.30 11.75 6.50
N MET A 329 9.14 10.62 7.16
CA MET A 329 9.61 9.30 6.82
C MET A 329 8.67 8.63 5.81
N SER A 330 9.26 8.13 4.74
CA SER A 330 8.57 7.53 3.60
C SER A 330 9.40 6.42 2.98
N GLY A 331 8.77 5.54 2.20
CA GLY A 331 9.41 4.39 1.57
C GLY A 331 8.93 3.06 2.15
N PRO A 332 9.44 1.92 1.64
CA PRO A 332 9.06 0.59 2.08
C PRO A 332 9.11 0.37 3.61
N GLU A 333 10.01 1.05 4.32
CA GLU A 333 10.19 0.89 5.78
C GLU A 333 8.91 1.15 6.61
N VAL A 334 8.01 2.01 6.12
CA VAL A 334 6.75 2.36 6.79
C VAL A 334 5.52 1.64 6.22
N ARG A 335 5.67 0.85 5.15
CA ARG A 335 4.57 0.21 4.42
C ARG A 335 3.73 -0.74 5.29
N PRO A 336 4.30 -1.64 6.12
CA PRO A 336 3.48 -2.55 6.93
C PRO A 336 2.54 -1.84 7.91
N MET A 337 2.99 -0.72 8.48
CA MET A 337 2.17 0.12 9.36
C MET A 337 1.04 0.81 8.59
N ALA A 338 1.35 1.35 7.40
CA ALA A 338 0.37 1.97 6.53
C ALA A 338 -0.68 0.95 6.04
N LEU A 339 -0.26 -0.24 5.60
CA LEU A 339 -1.14 -1.31 5.13
C LEU A 339 -2.17 -1.71 6.18
N ARG A 340 -1.75 -1.91 7.44
CA ARG A 340 -2.66 -2.16 8.57
C ARG A 340 -3.69 -1.06 8.71
N MET A 341 -3.26 0.21 8.66
CA MET A 341 -4.17 1.34 8.86
C MET A 341 -5.13 1.55 7.69
N VAL A 342 -4.66 1.38 6.45
CA VAL A 342 -5.53 1.38 5.25
C VAL A 342 -6.59 0.29 5.38
N HIS A 343 -6.20 -0.94 5.73
CA HIS A 343 -7.15 -2.02 5.97
C HIS A 343 -8.25 -1.60 6.97
N LEU A 344 -7.86 -1.10 8.14
CA LEU A 344 -8.80 -0.67 9.17
C LEU A 344 -9.76 0.43 8.69
N VAL A 345 -9.25 1.41 7.93
CA VAL A 345 -10.08 2.50 7.39
C VAL A 345 -11.05 1.97 6.33
N CYS A 346 -10.60 1.13 5.40
CA CYS A 346 -11.46 0.56 4.36
C CYS A 346 -12.65 -0.25 4.93
N GLN A 347 -12.51 -0.83 6.13
CA GLN A 347 -13.61 -1.53 6.81
C GLN A 347 -14.63 -0.59 7.48
N LYS A 348 -14.35 0.72 7.55
CA LYS A 348 -15.07 1.67 8.41
C LYS A 348 -15.60 2.90 7.68
N VAL A 349 -15.26 3.08 6.41
CA VAL A 349 -15.77 4.16 5.55
C VAL A 349 -16.42 3.57 4.30
N SER A 350 -17.37 4.32 3.72
CA SER A 350 -18.10 3.93 2.51
C SER A 350 -17.58 4.60 1.23
N ILE A 351 -16.69 5.59 1.37
CA ILE A 351 -16.06 6.29 0.24
C ILE A 351 -14.78 5.57 -0.20
N SER A 352 -14.35 5.80 -1.43
CA SER A 352 -13.12 5.20 -1.93
C SER A 352 -11.87 5.69 -1.20
N VAL A 353 -10.88 4.81 -1.13
CA VAL A 353 -9.56 5.05 -0.53
C VAL A 353 -8.49 4.91 -1.61
N VAL A 354 -7.68 5.95 -1.74
CA VAL A 354 -6.40 5.94 -2.45
C VAL A 354 -5.31 5.68 -1.41
N ALA A 355 -4.74 4.48 -1.43
CA ALA A 355 -3.63 4.14 -0.55
C ALA A 355 -2.32 4.70 -1.11
N SER A 356 -1.36 5.02 -0.25
CA SER A 356 -0.02 5.46 -0.62
C SER A 356 0.96 4.85 0.38
N THR A 357 2.23 5.25 0.28
CA THR A 357 3.31 4.89 1.21
C THR A 357 4.00 3.57 0.91
N GLY A 358 5.28 3.69 0.53
CA GLY A 358 6.22 2.58 0.40
C GLY A 358 6.01 1.66 -0.80
N ILE A 359 5.22 2.11 -1.79
CA ILE A 359 4.96 1.36 -3.02
C ILE A 359 6.13 1.52 -3.98
N THR A 360 6.72 0.39 -4.36
CA THR A 360 7.86 0.32 -5.28
C THR A 360 7.67 -0.69 -6.41
N CYS A 361 6.77 -1.67 -6.26
CA CYS A 361 6.44 -2.65 -7.30
C CYS A 361 4.93 -3.02 -7.32
N GLY A 362 4.56 -3.87 -8.28
CA GLY A 362 3.17 -4.33 -8.45
C GLY A 362 2.62 -5.10 -7.25
N GLU A 363 3.46 -5.90 -6.60
CA GLU A 363 3.11 -6.65 -5.39
C GLU A 363 2.78 -5.72 -4.22
N ASP A 364 3.57 -4.66 -4.02
CA ASP A 364 3.30 -3.65 -2.98
C ASP A 364 1.94 -2.98 -3.20
N ALA A 365 1.62 -2.65 -4.46
CA ALA A 365 0.32 -2.07 -4.83
C ALA A 365 -0.83 -3.07 -4.67
N ALA A 366 -0.60 -4.34 -5.03
CA ALA A 366 -1.60 -5.41 -4.90
C ALA A 366 -2.02 -5.61 -3.46
N GLU A 367 -1.07 -5.58 -2.50
CA GLU A 367 -1.39 -5.66 -1.07
C GLU A 367 -2.39 -4.57 -0.64
N TYR A 368 -2.20 -3.32 -1.10
CA TYR A 368 -3.11 -2.23 -0.78
C TYR A 368 -4.51 -2.40 -1.39
N LEU A 369 -4.59 -2.91 -2.63
CA LEU A 369 -5.88 -3.23 -3.25
C LEU A 369 -6.58 -4.37 -2.51
N ILE A 370 -5.86 -5.45 -2.20
CA ILE A 370 -6.38 -6.62 -1.46
C ILE A 370 -6.99 -6.21 -0.12
N VAL A 371 -6.36 -5.28 0.62
CA VAL A 371 -6.91 -4.80 1.91
C VAL A 371 -8.09 -3.82 1.78
N GLY A 372 -8.39 -3.35 0.56
CA GLY A 372 -9.62 -2.64 0.23
C GLY A 372 -9.47 -1.27 -0.45
N ALA A 373 -8.25 -0.79 -0.72
CA ALA A 373 -8.07 0.47 -1.46
C ALA A 373 -8.48 0.30 -2.93
N GLN A 374 -9.02 1.34 -3.56
CA GLN A 374 -9.44 1.31 -4.98
C GLN A 374 -8.33 1.78 -5.93
N ALA A 375 -7.38 2.57 -5.42
CA ALA A 375 -6.24 3.07 -6.18
C ALA A 375 -5.03 3.22 -5.26
N VAL A 376 -3.86 3.38 -5.86
CA VAL A 376 -2.59 3.57 -5.17
C VAL A 376 -1.86 4.81 -5.65
N ALA A 377 -1.21 5.53 -4.74
CA ALA A 377 -0.40 6.71 -5.02
C ALA A 377 1.09 6.42 -4.73
N VAL A 378 1.90 6.48 -5.79
CA VAL A 378 3.35 6.18 -5.77
C VAL A 378 4.12 7.46 -5.49
N GLY A 379 4.90 7.48 -4.40
CA GLY A 379 5.68 8.65 -3.98
C GLY A 379 7.19 8.42 -4.12
N ALA A 380 7.85 8.14 -3.00
CA ALA A 380 9.33 8.00 -2.94
C ALA A 380 9.91 6.96 -3.92
N GLY A 381 9.14 5.94 -4.32
CA GLY A 381 9.56 4.96 -5.34
C GLY A 381 9.91 5.61 -6.69
N ILE A 382 9.30 6.75 -7.03
CA ILE A 382 9.58 7.51 -8.25
C ILE A 382 11.02 8.06 -8.23
N PHE A 383 11.53 8.46 -7.07
CA PHE A 383 12.87 9.06 -6.96
C PHE A 383 13.98 8.06 -7.30
N SER A 384 13.78 6.79 -6.98
CA SER A 384 14.68 5.70 -7.37
C SER A 384 14.40 5.15 -8.76
N ASN A 385 13.16 5.24 -9.24
CA ASN A 385 12.75 4.73 -10.54
C ASN A 385 11.69 5.65 -11.20
N PRO A 386 12.08 6.50 -12.17
CA PRO A 386 11.14 7.33 -12.93
C PRO A 386 10.08 6.55 -13.71
N ASN A 387 10.29 5.26 -13.97
CA ASN A 387 9.35 4.36 -14.65
C ASN A 387 8.46 3.55 -13.69
N ALA A 388 8.47 3.87 -12.39
CA ALA A 388 7.72 3.13 -11.39
C ALA A 388 6.23 2.99 -11.73
N GLY A 389 5.60 4.04 -12.28
CA GLY A 389 4.19 4.00 -12.66
C GLY A 389 3.85 2.86 -13.65
N PRO A 390 4.44 2.87 -14.86
CA PRO A 390 4.27 1.79 -15.84
C PRO A 390 4.66 0.39 -15.32
N GLU A 391 5.75 0.28 -14.57
CA GLU A 391 6.20 -1.02 -14.04
C GLU A 391 5.21 -1.60 -13.03
N ILE A 392 4.72 -0.78 -12.10
CA ILE A 392 3.70 -1.18 -11.13
C ILE A 392 2.40 -1.58 -11.84
N PHE A 393 1.99 -0.82 -12.87
CA PHE A 393 0.83 -1.18 -13.69
C PHE A 393 0.95 -2.58 -14.30
N HIS A 394 2.10 -2.89 -14.92
CA HIS A 394 2.34 -4.20 -15.50
C HIS A 394 2.41 -5.31 -14.45
N GLY A 395 3.02 -5.05 -13.29
CA GLY A 395 3.05 -5.96 -12.16
C GLY A 395 1.65 -6.30 -11.64
N LEU A 396 0.81 -5.29 -11.42
CA LEU A 396 -0.60 -5.49 -11.04
C LEU A 396 -1.37 -6.31 -12.07
N ARG A 397 -1.23 -5.96 -13.36
CA ARG A 397 -1.90 -6.65 -14.46
C ARG A 397 -1.51 -8.13 -14.52
N LYS A 398 -0.23 -8.43 -14.27
CA LYS A 398 0.26 -9.80 -14.16
C LYS A 398 -0.36 -10.55 -12.97
N ILE A 399 -0.42 -9.92 -11.80
CA ILE A 399 -1.02 -10.52 -10.60
C ILE A 399 -2.49 -10.86 -10.83
N VAL A 400 -3.27 -9.94 -11.39
CA VAL A 400 -4.69 -10.15 -11.73
C VAL A 400 -4.86 -11.32 -12.71
N SER A 401 -4.01 -11.38 -13.75
CA SER A 401 -3.97 -12.49 -14.71
C SER A 401 -3.69 -13.83 -14.04
N ASP A 402 -2.67 -13.87 -13.18
CA ASP A 402 -2.25 -15.05 -12.44
C ASP A 402 -3.32 -15.50 -11.45
N TYR A 403 -4.19 -14.61 -10.99
CA TYR A 403 -5.34 -14.92 -10.13
C TYR A 403 -6.58 -15.31 -10.93
N GLY A 404 -6.50 -15.35 -12.27
CA GLY A 404 -7.63 -15.70 -13.14
C GLY A 404 -8.74 -14.65 -13.14
N MET A 405 -8.43 -13.44 -12.70
CA MET A 405 -9.34 -12.29 -12.68
C MET A 405 -9.25 -11.53 -14.00
N SER A 406 -10.34 -10.87 -14.37
CA SER A 406 -10.47 -10.11 -15.62
C SER A 406 -10.57 -8.59 -15.41
N ASP A 407 -10.90 -8.17 -14.19
CA ASP A 407 -10.99 -6.77 -13.79
C ASP A 407 -10.19 -6.56 -12.49
N ILE A 408 -9.35 -5.52 -12.45
CA ILE A 408 -8.57 -5.15 -11.26
C ILE A 408 -9.45 -4.96 -10.01
N LYS A 409 -10.72 -4.59 -10.19
CA LYS A 409 -11.68 -4.43 -9.09
C LYS A 409 -11.98 -5.74 -8.36
N GLU A 410 -11.80 -6.90 -9.01
CA GLU A 410 -11.95 -8.21 -8.36
C GLU A 410 -10.87 -8.44 -7.29
N LEU A 411 -9.71 -7.77 -7.41
CA LEU A 411 -8.65 -7.82 -6.42
C LEU A 411 -8.98 -6.97 -5.19
N VAL A 412 -9.78 -5.91 -5.35
CA VAL A 412 -10.07 -4.95 -4.29
C VAL A 412 -10.87 -5.60 -3.17
N GLY A 413 -10.32 -5.57 -1.94
CA GLY A 413 -11.00 -6.14 -0.76
C GLY A 413 -11.05 -7.67 -0.74
N SER A 414 -10.22 -8.35 -1.55
CA SER A 414 -10.17 -9.82 -1.66
C SER A 414 -9.41 -10.52 -0.52
N LEU A 415 -9.04 -9.80 0.55
CA LEU A 415 -8.34 -10.36 1.71
C LEU A 415 -9.13 -11.51 2.36
N ILE A 416 -8.45 -12.64 2.59
CA ILE A 416 -8.98 -13.82 3.28
C ILE A 416 -8.41 -13.84 4.71
N LEU A 417 -9.29 -13.91 5.72
CA LEU A 417 -8.94 -13.89 7.16
C LEU A 417 -9.26 -15.20 7.87
#